data_AF-A0A430RLC8-F1
#
_entry.id   AF-A0A430RLC8-F1
#
_cell.length_a   1.000
_cell.length_b   1.000
_cell.length_c   1.000
_cell.angle_alpha   90.00
_cell.angle_beta   90.00
_cell.angle_gamma   90.00
#
_symmetry.space_group_name_H-M   'P 1'
#
loop_
_entity.id
_entity.type
_entity.pdbx_description
1 polymer ?
#
loop_
_entity_poly.entity_id
_entity_poly.type
_entity_poly.pdbx_seq_one_letter_code
_entity_poly.pdbx_strand_id
1 'polypeptide(L)'
;MGGVNDLILRAARGEPTSRPPVWFMRQAGRYQKEYQEIRRRYTLPEIVQNPEACAEVTLLPVKQLGVDAAILFADITTPLYGMGVELDLVEGKGPVIHRPIRDSKGVEALRPLEPEEAVPFVLETIRLLKRELEVPLIGFAGAPFTLASYLIEGGPSRHFQEVKAFMYREEALWHRLLEKLTEAMARYLKAQVEAGADLLQVFDSWVGALSPADYRRYVKPHMARLFQELRPLGVPVIHFGVGTMGLLKEMQEAGGDVMGLDHHTPLPWAREALGQTPIQGNLDPVVLFAPKEVIRREVERILAENAGRPGHIFNLGHGILPGTPVEHVRYVVELLKEKEEAA
;
A
#
# COMPACT_ATOMS: atom_id res chain seq x y z
N MET A 1 -27.68 8.64 -12.36
CA MET A 1 -26.41 8.73 -11.60
C MET A 1 -26.11 7.34 -11.09
N GLY A 2 -25.21 6.62 -11.76
CA GLY A 2 -24.82 5.27 -11.33
C GLY A 2 -24.12 5.36 -9.97
N GLY A 3 -24.43 4.45 -9.06
CA GLY A 3 -23.75 4.38 -7.78
C GLY A 3 -22.26 4.05 -7.95
N VAL A 4 -21.47 4.29 -6.90
CA VAL A 4 -20.05 3.91 -6.84
C VAL A 4 -19.91 2.39 -7.04
N ASN A 5 -18.98 1.96 -7.90
CA ASN A 5 -18.68 0.54 -8.12
C ASN A 5 -18.07 -0.09 -6.84
N ASP A 6 -18.89 -0.77 -6.04
CA ASP A 6 -18.50 -1.31 -4.73
C ASP A 6 -17.75 -2.66 -4.78
N LEU A 7 -17.42 -3.17 -5.98
CA LEU A 7 -16.88 -4.52 -6.19
C LEU A 7 -15.66 -4.83 -5.31
N ILE A 8 -14.73 -3.87 -5.18
CA ILE A 8 -13.55 -4.02 -4.33
C ILE A 8 -13.87 -4.09 -2.85
N LEU A 9 -14.89 -3.37 -2.37
CA LEU A 9 -15.30 -3.39 -0.97
C LEU A 9 -15.94 -4.73 -0.61
N ARG A 10 -16.76 -5.29 -1.50
CA ARG A 10 -17.34 -6.63 -1.35
C ARG A 10 -16.27 -7.71 -1.31
N ALA A 11 -15.31 -7.68 -2.24
CA ALA A 11 -14.18 -8.60 -2.21
C ALA A 11 -13.32 -8.44 -0.94
N ALA A 12 -13.07 -7.21 -0.49
CA ALA A 12 -12.33 -6.96 0.75
C ALA A 12 -13.04 -7.49 2.01
N ARG A 13 -14.37 -7.63 1.97
CA ARG A 13 -15.18 -8.25 3.03
C ARG A 13 -15.33 -9.77 2.89
N GLY A 14 -14.75 -10.36 1.86
CA GLY A 14 -14.88 -11.80 1.58
C GLY A 14 -16.22 -12.21 0.98
N GLU A 15 -16.99 -11.25 0.48
CA GLU A 15 -18.26 -11.50 -0.19
C GLU A 15 -18.01 -12.07 -1.60
N PRO A 16 -18.92 -12.92 -2.14
CA PRO A 16 -18.87 -13.35 -3.53
C PRO A 16 -19.00 -12.17 -4.50
N THR A 17 -18.20 -12.17 -5.57
CA THR A 17 -18.24 -11.18 -6.65
C THR A 17 -18.32 -11.87 -8.01
N SER A 18 -18.84 -11.17 -9.03
CA SER A 18 -18.93 -11.69 -10.42
C SER A 18 -17.56 -11.96 -11.03
N ARG A 19 -16.58 -11.15 -10.66
CA ARG A 19 -15.15 -11.29 -11.01
C ARG A 19 -14.30 -10.72 -9.87
N PRO A 20 -13.00 -11.03 -9.81
CA PRO A 20 -12.11 -10.31 -8.91
C PRO A 20 -12.00 -8.84 -9.35
N PRO A 21 -12.18 -7.87 -8.44
CA PRO A 21 -11.87 -6.46 -8.70
C PRO A 21 -10.37 -6.28 -8.92
N VAL A 22 -9.99 -5.28 -9.71
CA VAL A 22 -8.60 -5.01 -10.06
C VAL A 22 -8.20 -3.56 -9.85
N TRP A 23 -7.04 -3.37 -9.24
CA TRP A 23 -6.29 -2.13 -9.22
C TRP A 23 -4.80 -2.47 -9.16
N PHE A 24 -3.92 -1.50 -9.35
CA PHE A 24 -2.48 -1.78 -9.34
C PHE A 24 -1.70 -0.87 -8.39
N MET A 25 -0.79 -1.46 -7.62
CA MET A 25 0.22 -0.68 -6.90
C MET A 25 1.03 0.16 -7.91
N ARG A 26 1.22 1.44 -7.61
CA ARG A 26 1.82 2.43 -8.54
C ARG A 26 1.08 2.54 -9.89
N GLN A 27 -0.25 2.37 -9.90
CA GLN A 27 -1.08 2.58 -11.09
C GLN A 27 -0.97 4.00 -11.66
N ALA A 28 -0.72 5.01 -10.81
CA ALA A 28 -0.30 6.32 -11.27
C ALA A 28 1.23 6.37 -11.24
N GLY A 29 1.90 6.46 -12.39
CA GLY A 29 3.35 6.43 -12.39
C GLY A 29 4.04 6.60 -13.74
N ARG A 30 5.37 6.50 -13.68
CA ARG A 30 6.31 6.81 -14.78
C ARG A 30 6.13 6.00 -16.07
N TYR A 31 5.30 4.96 -16.05
CA TYR A 31 4.98 4.21 -17.26
C TYR A 31 3.94 4.91 -18.15
N GLN A 32 3.17 5.86 -17.61
CA GLN A 32 2.17 6.65 -18.34
C GLN A 32 2.79 7.94 -18.89
N LYS A 33 2.47 8.28 -20.15
CA LYS A 33 2.96 9.52 -20.79
C LYS A 33 2.39 10.76 -20.12
N GLU A 34 1.11 10.75 -19.80
CA GLU A 34 0.38 11.85 -19.16
C GLU A 34 0.93 12.14 -17.76
N TYR A 35 1.28 11.08 -17.00
CA TYR A 35 1.98 11.24 -15.73
C TYR A 35 3.35 11.92 -15.92
N GLN A 36 4.11 11.51 -16.95
CA GLN A 36 5.40 12.15 -17.26
C GLN A 36 5.23 13.62 -17.65
N GLU A 37 4.16 13.99 -18.33
CA GLU A 37 3.84 15.38 -18.69
C GLU A 37 3.52 16.23 -17.45
N ILE A 38 2.76 15.68 -16.48
CA ILE A 38 2.55 16.32 -15.18
C ILE A 38 3.89 16.51 -14.45
N ARG A 39 4.76 15.49 -14.45
CA ARG A 39 6.09 15.52 -13.83
C ARG A 39 7.08 16.50 -14.47
N ARG A 40 6.83 16.96 -15.70
CA ARG A 40 7.61 18.06 -16.32
C ARG A 40 7.24 19.42 -15.76
N ARG A 41 6.03 19.55 -15.18
CA ARG A 41 5.51 20.79 -14.59
C ARG A 41 5.72 20.84 -13.08
N TYR A 42 5.74 19.68 -12.42
CA TYR A 42 5.80 19.58 -10.96
C TYR A 42 6.78 18.49 -10.49
N THR A 43 7.52 18.79 -9.43
CA THR A 43 8.24 17.81 -8.62
C THR A 43 7.28 16.95 -7.79
N LEU A 44 7.80 15.92 -7.11
CA LEU A 44 6.94 14.95 -6.41
C LEU A 44 6.33 15.59 -5.16
N PRO A 45 7.11 16.32 -4.33
CA PRO A 45 6.54 17.08 -3.22
C PRO A 45 5.51 18.12 -3.69
N GLU A 46 5.75 18.83 -4.80
CA GLU A 46 4.81 19.81 -5.34
C GLU A 46 3.48 19.17 -5.77
N ILE A 47 3.52 18.00 -6.42
CA ILE A 47 2.27 17.27 -6.76
C ILE A 47 1.54 16.89 -5.49
N VAL A 48 2.23 16.29 -4.51
CA VAL A 48 1.60 15.80 -3.27
C VAL A 48 1.00 16.95 -2.45
N GLN A 49 1.65 18.12 -2.43
CA GLN A 49 1.18 19.30 -1.69
C GLN A 49 0.11 20.12 -2.44
N ASN A 50 -0.14 19.86 -3.71
CA ASN A 50 -1.18 20.51 -4.51
C ASN A 50 -2.38 19.55 -4.71
N PRO A 51 -3.51 19.78 -4.02
CA PRO A 51 -4.64 18.85 -4.08
C PRO A 51 -5.21 18.61 -5.48
N GLU A 52 -5.23 19.63 -6.35
CA GLU A 52 -5.74 19.50 -7.72
C GLU A 52 -4.80 18.66 -8.59
N ALA A 53 -3.49 18.93 -8.54
CA ALA A 53 -2.50 18.15 -9.28
C ALA A 53 -2.44 16.71 -8.77
N CYS A 54 -2.55 16.50 -7.46
CA CYS A 54 -2.58 15.18 -6.84
C CYS A 54 -3.84 14.40 -7.26
N ALA A 55 -4.99 15.06 -7.30
CA ALA A 55 -6.24 14.46 -7.77
C ALA A 55 -6.16 14.11 -9.27
N GLU A 56 -5.62 15.01 -10.11
CA GLU A 56 -5.37 14.76 -11.54
C GLU A 56 -4.56 13.48 -11.74
N VAL A 57 -3.45 13.34 -11.00
CA VAL A 57 -2.59 12.15 -11.05
C VAL A 57 -3.31 10.89 -10.58
N THR A 58 -4.09 10.99 -9.50
CA THR A 58 -4.82 9.84 -8.92
C THR A 58 -5.94 9.35 -9.85
N LEU A 59 -6.59 10.24 -10.60
CA LEU A 59 -7.68 9.93 -11.53
C LEU A 59 -7.22 9.29 -12.84
N LEU A 60 -5.98 9.56 -13.27
CA LEU A 60 -5.43 9.07 -14.54
C LEU A 60 -5.66 7.57 -14.77
N PRO A 61 -5.30 6.66 -13.84
CA PRO A 61 -5.39 5.23 -14.09
C PRO A 61 -6.83 4.73 -14.10
N VAL A 62 -7.73 5.36 -13.32
CA VAL A 62 -9.17 5.06 -13.35
C VAL A 62 -9.72 5.33 -14.75
N LYS A 63 -9.41 6.51 -15.31
CA LYS A 63 -9.87 6.92 -16.65
C LYS A 63 -9.21 6.11 -17.78
N GLN A 64 -7.92 5.81 -17.68
CA GLN A 64 -7.15 5.19 -18.76
C GLN A 64 -7.22 3.66 -18.80
N LEU A 65 -7.39 3.02 -17.64
CA LEU A 65 -7.37 1.57 -17.48
C LEU A 65 -8.73 1.00 -17.12
N GLY A 66 -9.61 1.79 -16.48
CA GLY A 66 -10.89 1.31 -15.97
C GLY A 66 -10.74 0.39 -14.76
N VAL A 67 -9.76 0.61 -13.90
CA VAL A 67 -9.59 -0.14 -12.63
C VAL A 67 -10.80 0.05 -11.69
N ASP A 68 -11.02 -0.90 -10.78
CA ASP A 68 -12.13 -0.92 -9.82
C ASP A 68 -11.85 -0.12 -8.54
N ALA A 69 -10.67 0.49 -8.41
CA ALA A 69 -10.33 1.38 -7.31
C ALA A 69 -9.27 2.41 -7.73
N ALA A 70 -9.36 3.59 -7.11
CA ALA A 70 -8.28 4.56 -7.11
C ALA A 70 -7.44 4.36 -5.85
N ILE A 71 -6.12 4.52 -5.94
CA ILE A 71 -5.28 4.68 -4.75
C ILE A 71 -4.73 6.10 -4.74
N LEU A 72 -4.84 6.75 -3.57
CA LEU A 72 -4.33 8.09 -3.34
C LEU A 72 -2.86 8.19 -3.79
N PHE A 73 -2.53 9.24 -4.55
CA PHE A 73 -1.15 9.52 -4.91
C PHE A 73 -0.45 10.25 -3.75
N ALA A 74 0.37 9.54 -2.98
CA ALA A 74 1.21 10.14 -1.95
C ALA A 74 2.48 9.31 -1.73
N ASP A 75 3.35 9.75 -0.82
CA ASP A 75 4.48 8.94 -0.34
C ASP A 75 4.22 8.43 1.09
N ILE A 76 4.65 7.20 1.41
CA ILE A 76 4.49 6.61 2.75
C ILE A 76 5.19 7.41 3.85
N THR A 77 6.23 8.20 3.52
CA THR A 77 6.95 9.04 4.48
C THR A 77 6.35 10.42 4.66
N THR A 78 5.29 10.78 3.93
CA THR A 78 4.64 12.11 4.02
C THR A 78 4.27 12.50 5.46
N PRO A 79 3.70 11.61 6.30
CA PRO A 79 3.38 11.96 7.68
C PRO A 79 4.61 12.31 8.56
N LEU A 80 5.82 11.85 8.18
CA LEU A 80 7.02 12.08 8.98
C LEU A 80 7.42 13.57 9.03
N TYR A 81 7.07 14.37 8.01
CA TYR A 81 7.24 15.82 8.07
C TYR A 81 6.52 16.43 9.28
N GLY A 82 5.27 16.01 9.52
CA GLY A 82 4.46 16.43 10.67
C GLY A 82 5.02 15.98 12.02
N MET A 83 5.77 14.88 12.03
CA MET A 83 6.46 14.38 13.22
C MET A 83 7.78 15.11 13.49
N GLY A 84 8.14 16.12 12.68
CA GLY A 84 9.36 16.92 12.83
C GLY A 84 10.58 16.30 12.16
N VAL A 85 10.40 15.38 11.22
CA VAL A 85 11.50 14.73 10.50
C VAL A 85 11.87 15.56 9.27
N GLU A 86 13.14 15.94 9.18
CA GLU A 86 13.73 16.52 7.98
C GLU A 86 14.05 15.38 6.99
N LEU A 87 13.38 15.36 5.84
CA LEU A 87 13.66 14.40 4.76
C LEU A 87 13.45 14.99 3.37
N ASP A 88 14.13 14.43 2.38
CA ASP A 88 13.98 14.74 0.96
C ASP A 88 13.48 13.52 0.18
N LEU A 89 12.58 13.73 -0.78
CA LEU A 89 12.20 12.70 -1.76
C LEU A 89 13.09 12.82 -3.00
N VAL A 90 14.20 12.08 -3.03
CA VAL A 90 15.18 12.15 -4.11
C VAL A 90 14.81 11.20 -5.24
N GLU A 91 14.75 11.72 -6.47
CA GLU A 91 14.40 10.90 -7.63
C GLU A 91 15.40 9.76 -7.86
N GLY A 92 14.87 8.55 -8.09
CA GLY A 92 15.67 7.33 -8.27
C GLY A 92 16.29 6.76 -6.99
N LYS A 93 16.32 7.52 -5.89
CA LYS A 93 16.83 7.07 -4.59
C LYS A 93 15.71 6.87 -3.55
N GLY A 94 14.60 7.59 -3.61
CA GLY A 94 13.54 7.53 -2.61
C GLY A 94 13.80 8.48 -1.42
N PRO A 95 13.12 8.27 -0.28
CA PRO A 95 13.25 9.12 0.90
C PRO A 95 14.68 9.11 1.46
N VAL A 96 15.20 10.29 1.80
CA VAL A 96 16.50 10.48 2.46
C VAL A 96 16.28 11.26 3.74
N ILE A 97 16.58 10.65 4.89
CA ILE A 97 16.44 11.31 6.20
C ILE A 97 17.74 12.04 6.53
N HIS A 98 17.69 13.34 6.76
CA HIS A 98 18.90 14.13 7.01
C HIS A 98 19.55 13.81 8.36
N ARG A 99 18.75 13.46 9.37
CA ARG A 99 19.20 13.13 10.72
C ARG A 99 18.64 11.78 11.17
N PRO A 100 19.27 10.67 10.78
CA PRO A 100 18.80 9.34 11.18
C PRO A 100 18.82 9.16 12.70
N ILE A 101 17.85 8.41 13.23
CA ILE A 101 17.74 8.09 14.65
C ILE A 101 18.86 7.12 15.04
N ARG A 102 19.60 7.47 16.10
CA ARG A 102 20.70 6.66 16.65
C ARG A 102 20.53 6.30 18.12
N ASP A 103 19.74 7.09 18.86
CA ASP A 103 19.64 7.02 20.31
C ASP A 103 18.25 7.49 20.80
N SER A 104 18.08 7.59 22.12
CA SER A 104 16.82 8.01 22.73
C SER A 104 16.43 9.44 22.35
N LYS A 105 17.39 10.34 22.18
CA LYS A 105 17.12 11.74 21.80
C LYS A 105 16.47 11.80 20.43
N GLY A 106 16.92 10.97 19.48
CA GLY A 106 16.31 10.87 18.16
C GLY A 106 14.84 10.41 18.21
N VAL A 107 14.51 9.44 19.06
CA VAL A 107 13.13 8.96 19.25
C VAL A 107 12.26 9.98 19.99
N GLU A 108 12.81 10.65 21.01
CA GLU A 108 12.12 11.67 21.81
C GLU A 108 11.83 12.93 20.99
N ALA A 109 12.68 13.26 20.02
CA ALA A 109 12.48 14.40 19.12
C ALA A 109 11.26 14.24 18.19
N LEU A 110 10.78 13.01 17.96
CA LEU A 110 9.58 12.76 17.16
C LEU A 110 8.34 13.30 17.88
N ARG A 111 7.67 14.23 17.22
CA ARG A 111 6.44 14.87 17.69
C ARG A 111 5.23 13.97 17.41
N PRO A 112 4.18 14.00 18.26
CA PRO A 112 2.89 13.44 17.91
C PRO A 112 2.39 14.03 16.57
N LEU A 113 1.75 13.20 15.75
CA LEU A 113 1.18 13.65 14.49
C LEU A 113 -0.23 14.19 14.72
N GLU A 114 -0.46 15.43 14.25
CA GLU A 114 -1.79 16.01 14.08
C GLU A 114 -2.07 16.13 12.56
N PRO A 115 -2.80 15.18 11.94
CA PRO A 115 -2.94 15.10 10.48
C PRO A 115 -3.51 16.36 9.81
N GLU A 116 -4.45 17.02 10.46
CA GLU A 116 -5.13 18.22 9.95
C GLU A 116 -4.17 19.40 9.81
N GLU A 117 -3.11 19.45 10.62
CA GLU A 117 -2.06 20.47 10.56
C GLU A 117 -0.91 20.04 9.65
N ALA A 118 -0.49 18.78 9.76
CA ALA A 118 0.69 18.25 9.09
C ALA A 118 0.48 18.00 7.59
N VAL A 119 -0.71 17.51 7.23
CA VAL A 119 -1.02 17.02 5.87
C VAL A 119 -2.42 17.46 5.39
N PRO A 120 -2.83 18.75 5.58
CA PRO A 120 -4.14 19.22 5.15
C PRO A 120 -4.37 19.02 3.64
N PHE A 121 -3.31 19.12 2.84
CA PHE A 121 -3.33 18.89 1.41
C PHE A 121 -3.70 17.44 1.03
N VAL A 122 -3.31 16.45 1.84
CA VAL A 122 -3.70 15.06 1.62
C VAL A 122 -5.19 14.89 1.84
N LEU A 123 -5.69 15.44 2.96
CA LEU A 123 -7.11 15.35 3.31
C LEU A 123 -7.97 16.09 2.29
N GLU A 124 -7.53 17.24 1.80
CA GLU A 124 -8.23 17.97 0.76
C GLU A 124 -8.23 17.23 -0.58
N THR A 125 -7.12 16.59 -0.95
CA THR A 125 -7.07 15.72 -2.14
C THR A 125 -8.13 14.61 -2.05
N ILE A 126 -8.25 13.95 -0.90
CA ILE A 126 -9.25 12.89 -0.67
C ILE A 126 -10.67 13.44 -0.86
N ARG A 127 -10.98 14.62 -0.30
CA ARG A 127 -12.30 15.26 -0.44
C ARG A 127 -12.62 15.62 -1.89
N LEU A 128 -11.64 16.11 -2.66
CA LEU A 128 -11.79 16.37 -4.08
C LEU A 128 -12.06 15.07 -4.85
N LEU A 129 -11.23 14.06 -4.63
CA LEU A 129 -11.35 12.75 -5.28
C LEU A 129 -12.70 12.09 -5.02
N LYS A 130 -13.25 12.18 -3.79
CA LYS A 130 -14.57 11.60 -3.51
C LYS A 130 -15.73 12.25 -4.25
N ARG A 131 -15.57 13.47 -4.75
CA ARG A 131 -16.58 14.12 -5.61
C ARG A 131 -16.50 13.66 -7.06
N GLU A 132 -15.33 13.21 -7.50
CA GLU A 132 -15.06 12.89 -8.91
C GLU A 132 -15.02 11.39 -9.21
N LEU A 133 -14.67 10.55 -8.24
CA LEU A 133 -14.49 9.12 -8.42
C LEU A 133 -15.81 8.36 -8.44
N GLU A 134 -15.97 7.50 -9.45
CA GLU A 134 -17.04 6.49 -9.54
C GLU A 134 -16.62 5.13 -8.96
N VAL A 135 -15.40 5.04 -8.42
CA VAL A 135 -14.82 3.86 -7.78
C VAL A 135 -14.34 4.19 -6.36
N PRO A 136 -14.23 3.20 -5.46
CA PRO A 136 -13.70 3.40 -4.12
C PRO A 136 -12.27 3.97 -4.14
N LEU A 137 -11.99 4.85 -3.17
CA LEU A 137 -10.69 5.44 -2.94
C LEU A 137 -9.95 4.70 -1.82
N ILE A 138 -8.74 4.24 -2.14
CA ILE A 138 -7.82 3.59 -1.22
C ILE A 138 -6.93 4.67 -0.59
N GLY A 139 -7.11 4.88 0.72
CA GLY A 139 -6.15 5.59 1.57
C GLY A 139 -5.02 4.66 2.01
N PHE A 140 -3.87 5.19 2.42
CA PHE A 140 -2.77 4.33 2.84
C PHE A 140 -1.77 5.00 3.78
N ALA A 141 -0.94 4.17 4.41
CA ALA A 141 0.20 4.59 5.20
C ALA A 141 1.34 3.55 5.14
N GLY A 142 2.55 3.96 5.49
CA GLY A 142 3.65 3.02 5.78
C GLY A 142 3.44 2.35 7.13
N ALA A 143 3.82 1.08 7.24
CA ALA A 143 3.81 0.36 8.52
C ALA A 143 4.94 0.85 9.46
N PRO A 144 4.78 0.74 10.79
CA PRO A 144 5.79 1.15 11.77
C PRO A 144 7.20 0.61 11.51
N PHE A 145 7.36 -0.68 11.19
CA PHE A 145 8.69 -1.26 10.92
C PHE A 145 9.35 -0.62 9.68
N THR A 146 8.58 -0.47 8.61
CA THR A 146 9.04 0.13 7.36
C THR A 146 9.44 1.61 7.57
N LEU A 147 8.66 2.38 8.31
CA LEU A 147 8.97 3.78 8.62
C LEU A 147 10.19 3.90 9.56
N ALA A 148 10.28 3.06 10.59
CA ALA A 148 11.44 3.00 11.48
C ALA A 148 12.72 2.65 10.71
N SER A 149 12.62 1.77 9.71
CA SER A 149 13.74 1.43 8.84
C SER A 149 14.28 2.66 8.10
N TYR A 150 13.42 3.51 7.52
CA TYR A 150 13.88 4.77 6.92
C TYR A 150 14.50 5.71 7.96
N LEU A 151 13.84 5.88 9.12
CA LEU A 151 14.29 6.78 10.18
C LEU A 151 15.66 6.39 10.73
N ILE A 152 15.98 5.09 10.81
CA ILE A 152 17.26 4.61 11.36
C ILE A 152 18.31 4.44 10.25
N GLU A 153 17.97 3.88 9.10
CA GLU A 153 18.94 3.68 8.01
C GLU A 153 19.33 5.02 7.34
N GLY A 154 18.43 6.01 7.34
CA GLY A 154 18.61 7.28 6.65
C GLY A 154 18.15 7.29 5.18
N GLY A 155 17.64 6.16 4.70
CA GLY A 155 17.18 5.96 3.34
C GLY A 155 16.95 4.48 3.05
N PRO A 156 16.75 4.07 1.78
CA PRO A 156 16.62 2.66 1.47
C PRO A 156 17.91 1.91 1.74
N SER A 157 17.76 0.72 2.32
CA SER A 157 18.85 -0.16 2.72
C SER A 157 18.62 -1.55 2.15
N ARG A 158 19.69 -2.19 1.67
CA ARG A 158 19.62 -3.57 1.17
C ARG A 158 19.68 -4.59 2.30
N HIS A 159 20.40 -4.27 3.36
CA HIS A 159 20.73 -5.22 4.43
C HIS A 159 20.03 -4.92 5.75
N PHE A 160 19.43 -3.73 5.91
CA PHE A 160 18.70 -3.31 7.12
C PHE A 160 19.56 -3.48 8.39
N GLN A 161 20.87 -3.24 8.26
CA GLN A 161 21.84 -3.54 9.30
C GLN A 161 21.65 -2.61 10.50
N GLU A 162 21.47 -1.31 10.27
CA GLU A 162 21.36 -0.31 11.33
C GLU A 162 20.05 -0.48 12.09
N VAL A 163 18.93 -0.67 11.37
CA VAL A 163 17.62 -0.86 12.01
C VAL A 163 17.57 -2.15 12.81
N LYS A 164 18.12 -3.26 12.31
CA LYS A 164 18.15 -4.53 13.05
C LYS A 164 19.11 -4.48 14.23
N ALA A 165 20.29 -3.87 14.07
CA ALA A 165 21.23 -3.70 15.18
C ALA A 165 20.63 -2.82 16.30
N PHE A 166 19.92 -1.75 15.94
CA PHE A 166 19.19 -0.91 16.89
C PHE A 166 18.08 -1.70 17.59
N MET A 167 17.25 -2.44 16.83
CA MET A 167 16.17 -3.28 17.36
C MET A 167 16.68 -4.31 18.39
N TYR A 168 17.82 -4.96 18.13
CA TYR A 168 18.40 -5.95 19.04
C TYR A 168 19.12 -5.34 20.24
N ARG A 169 19.83 -4.23 20.05
CA ARG A 169 20.62 -3.60 21.12
C ARG A 169 19.76 -2.78 22.08
N GLU A 170 18.74 -2.10 21.56
CA GLU A 170 17.98 -1.07 22.25
C GLU A 170 16.48 -1.42 22.30
N GLU A 171 16.14 -2.66 22.65
CA GLU A 171 14.76 -3.20 22.56
C GLU A 171 13.70 -2.28 23.18
N ALA A 172 13.91 -1.79 24.40
CA ALA A 172 12.95 -0.88 25.06
C ALA A 172 12.76 0.43 24.25
N LEU A 173 13.83 0.96 23.67
CA LEU A 173 13.75 2.16 22.85
C LEU A 173 13.12 1.88 21.47
N TRP A 174 13.38 0.72 20.89
CA TRP A 174 12.72 0.23 19.69
C TRP A 174 11.20 0.19 19.87
N HIS A 175 10.71 -0.40 20.97
CA HIS A 175 9.27 -0.44 21.25
C HIS A 175 8.68 0.97 21.43
N ARG A 176 9.40 1.91 22.06
CA ARG A 176 8.96 3.32 22.14
C ARG A 176 8.89 4.00 20.77
N LEU A 177 9.83 3.71 19.88
CA LEU A 177 9.80 4.23 18.51
C LEU A 177 8.59 3.69 17.75
N LEU A 178 8.39 2.37 17.77
CA LEU A 178 7.25 1.77 17.06
C LEU A 178 5.91 2.19 17.64
N GLU A 179 5.80 2.39 18.95
CA GLU A 179 4.59 2.92 19.58
C GLU A 179 4.22 4.32 19.04
N LYS A 180 5.20 5.24 18.98
CA LYS A 180 5.00 6.58 18.38
C LYS A 180 4.56 6.50 16.92
N LEU A 181 5.16 5.60 16.14
CA LEU A 181 4.81 5.43 14.73
C LEU A 181 3.43 4.79 14.56
N THR A 182 3.08 3.79 15.37
CA THR A 182 1.74 3.18 15.40
C THR A 182 0.67 4.22 15.69
N GLU A 183 0.83 5.02 16.73
CA GLU A 183 -0.13 6.07 17.09
C GLU A 183 -0.26 7.11 15.96
N ALA A 184 0.87 7.57 15.41
CA ALA A 184 0.85 8.52 14.30
C ALA A 184 0.15 7.97 13.06
N MET A 185 0.41 6.71 12.68
CA MET A 185 -0.21 6.11 11.50
C MET A 185 -1.69 5.79 11.71
N ALA A 186 -2.10 5.42 12.94
CA ALA A 186 -3.51 5.24 13.28
C ALA A 186 -4.28 6.56 13.12
N ARG A 187 -3.76 7.67 13.65
CA ARG A 187 -4.33 9.02 13.49
C ARG A 187 -4.40 9.42 12.02
N TYR A 188 -3.32 9.21 11.26
CA TYR A 188 -3.26 9.56 9.85
C TYR A 188 -4.29 8.78 9.01
N LEU A 189 -4.39 7.47 9.20
CA LEU A 189 -5.35 6.63 8.49
C LEU A 189 -6.79 6.97 8.89
N LYS A 190 -7.05 7.25 10.17
CA LYS A 190 -8.36 7.72 10.63
C LYS A 190 -8.76 9.02 9.94
N ALA A 191 -7.87 10.01 9.87
CA ALA A 191 -8.14 11.27 9.18
C ALA A 191 -8.42 11.07 7.68
N GLN A 192 -7.75 10.12 7.03
CA GLN A 192 -8.06 9.76 5.64
C GLN A 192 -9.47 9.18 5.47
N VAL A 193 -9.91 8.31 6.38
CA VAL A 193 -11.30 7.78 6.38
C VAL A 193 -12.30 8.90 6.60
N GLU A 194 -12.06 9.77 7.58
CA GLU A 194 -12.93 10.93 7.85
C GLU A 194 -13.00 11.91 6.66
N ALA A 195 -11.91 12.03 5.90
CA ALA A 195 -11.89 12.81 4.66
C ALA A 195 -12.60 12.10 3.48
N GLY A 196 -12.75 10.77 3.54
CA GLY A 196 -13.57 10.00 2.60
C GLY A 196 -12.93 8.74 2.01
N ALA A 197 -11.78 8.26 2.49
CA ALA A 197 -11.23 6.97 2.03
C ALA A 197 -12.18 5.80 2.35
N ASP A 198 -12.46 4.95 1.36
CA ASP A 198 -13.41 3.83 1.47
C ASP A 198 -12.74 2.50 1.87
N LEU A 199 -11.42 2.40 1.59
CA LEU A 199 -10.56 1.27 1.85
C LEU A 199 -9.20 1.78 2.31
N LEU A 200 -8.52 1.07 3.20
CA LEU A 200 -7.17 1.43 3.65
C LEU A 200 -6.14 0.36 3.25
N GLN A 201 -4.90 0.77 3.03
CA GLN A 201 -3.77 -0.14 2.92
C GLN A 201 -2.60 0.27 3.80
N VAL A 202 -2.07 -0.68 4.57
CA VAL A 202 -0.85 -0.50 5.37
C VAL A 202 0.29 -1.23 4.65
N PHE A 203 1.28 -0.47 4.21
CA PHE A 203 2.45 -0.96 3.48
C PHE A 203 3.60 -1.27 4.42
N ASP A 204 3.85 -2.56 4.68
CA ASP A 204 5.04 -3.02 5.40
C ASP A 204 6.10 -3.59 4.43
N SER A 205 6.57 -2.73 3.53
CA SER A 205 7.43 -3.09 2.40
C SER A 205 8.74 -3.76 2.79
N TRP A 206 9.25 -3.51 4.00
CA TRP A 206 10.56 -4.00 4.44
C TRP A 206 10.48 -5.20 5.40
N VAL A 207 9.30 -5.58 5.86
CA VAL A 207 9.15 -6.57 6.95
C VAL A 207 9.66 -7.96 6.62
N GLY A 208 9.71 -8.32 5.33
CA GLY A 208 10.34 -9.57 4.86
C GLY A 208 11.83 -9.70 5.21
N ALA A 209 12.48 -8.63 5.68
CA ALA A 209 13.85 -8.67 6.22
C ALA A 209 13.95 -9.34 7.62
N LEU A 210 12.82 -9.59 8.27
CA LEU A 210 12.74 -10.16 9.61
C LEU A 210 12.52 -11.67 9.59
N SER A 211 13.07 -12.34 10.60
CA SER A 211 12.69 -13.72 10.92
C SER A 211 11.28 -13.74 11.56
N PRO A 212 10.57 -14.89 11.53
CA PRO A 212 9.30 -15.02 12.25
C PRO A 212 9.42 -14.73 13.76
N ALA A 213 10.55 -15.10 14.37
CA ALA A 213 10.80 -14.81 15.78
C ALA A 213 10.93 -13.30 16.06
N ASP A 214 11.66 -12.59 15.19
CA ASP A 214 11.81 -11.14 15.30
C ASP A 214 10.50 -10.42 15.03
N TYR A 215 9.76 -10.81 14.00
CA TYR A 215 8.46 -10.22 13.71
C TYR A 215 7.52 -10.34 14.91
N ARG A 216 7.38 -11.54 15.49
CA ARG A 216 6.54 -11.78 16.68
C ARG A 216 6.91 -10.91 17.86
N ARG A 217 8.22 -10.75 18.12
CA ARG A 217 8.72 -10.02 19.29
C ARG A 217 8.64 -8.51 19.10
N TYR A 218 9.13 -8.02 17.96
CA TYR A 218 9.47 -6.62 17.78
C TYR A 218 8.44 -5.83 16.97
N VAL A 219 7.60 -6.48 16.16
CA VAL A 219 6.70 -5.79 15.20
C VAL A 219 5.22 -6.15 15.39
N LYS A 220 4.89 -7.44 15.50
CA LYS A 220 3.51 -7.94 15.58
C LYS A 220 2.64 -7.21 16.62
N PRO A 221 3.11 -6.93 17.86
CA PRO A 221 2.27 -6.24 18.84
C PRO A 221 1.85 -4.83 18.40
N HIS A 222 2.71 -4.12 17.69
CA HIS A 222 2.47 -2.76 17.20
C HIS A 222 1.53 -2.74 16.01
N MET A 223 1.63 -3.73 15.13
CA MET A 223 0.68 -3.94 14.03
C MET A 223 -0.70 -4.33 14.57
N ALA A 224 -0.76 -5.22 15.57
CA ALA A 224 -2.01 -5.62 16.20
C ALA A 224 -2.75 -4.43 16.84
N ARG A 225 -2.01 -3.58 17.55
CA ARG A 225 -2.55 -2.33 18.08
C ARG A 225 -3.05 -1.41 16.95
N LEU A 226 -2.26 -1.20 15.90
CA LEU A 226 -2.66 -0.37 14.76
C LEU A 226 -4.00 -0.84 14.17
N PHE A 227 -4.13 -2.12 13.82
CA PHE A 227 -5.38 -2.63 13.24
C PHE A 227 -6.55 -2.62 14.24
N GLN A 228 -6.29 -2.83 15.53
CA GLN A 228 -7.30 -2.69 16.57
C GLN A 228 -7.86 -1.26 16.64
N GLU A 229 -7.00 -0.24 16.52
CA GLU A 229 -7.40 1.17 16.52
C GLU A 229 -8.18 1.56 15.26
N LEU A 230 -7.91 0.91 14.12
CA LEU A 230 -8.62 1.16 12.85
C LEU A 230 -9.97 0.44 12.76
N ARG A 231 -10.16 -0.67 13.49
CA ARG A 231 -11.38 -1.49 13.41
C ARG A 231 -12.70 -0.72 13.62
N PRO A 232 -12.83 0.24 14.56
CA PRO A 232 -14.06 1.00 14.75
C PRO A 232 -14.43 1.90 13.55
N LEU A 233 -13.51 2.14 12.62
CA LEU A 233 -13.77 2.97 11.43
C LEU A 233 -14.68 2.27 10.41
N GLY A 234 -14.82 0.94 10.48
CA GLY A 234 -15.74 0.16 9.64
C GLY A 234 -15.35 0.06 8.16
N VAL A 235 -14.17 0.57 7.78
CA VAL A 235 -13.58 0.39 6.44
C VAL A 235 -12.65 -0.82 6.43
N PRO A 236 -12.60 -1.63 5.35
CA PRO A 236 -11.65 -2.73 5.30
C PRO A 236 -10.20 -2.21 5.19
N VAL A 237 -9.26 -2.96 5.76
CA VAL A 237 -7.83 -2.61 5.79
C VAL A 237 -6.99 -3.73 5.20
N ILE A 238 -6.21 -3.42 4.18
CA ILE A 238 -5.25 -4.34 3.55
C ILE A 238 -3.92 -4.28 4.30
N HIS A 239 -3.43 -5.43 4.78
CA HIS A 239 -2.06 -5.57 5.28
C HIS A 239 -1.18 -6.11 4.15
N PHE A 240 -0.34 -5.25 3.59
CA PHE A 240 0.57 -5.62 2.50
C PHE A 240 2.02 -5.68 2.98
N GLY A 241 2.76 -6.71 2.56
CA GLY A 241 4.20 -6.81 2.79
C GLY A 241 4.89 -7.54 1.62
N VAL A 242 6.19 -7.33 1.49
CA VAL A 242 7.02 -7.95 0.43
C VAL A 242 8.02 -8.92 1.07
N GLY A 243 8.23 -10.08 0.47
CA GLY A 243 9.09 -11.13 1.01
C GLY A 243 8.49 -11.81 2.25
N THR A 244 7.17 -11.88 2.34
CA THR A 244 6.46 -12.22 3.58
C THR A 244 5.85 -13.61 3.61
N MET A 245 6.15 -14.49 2.63
CA MET A 245 5.67 -15.88 2.64
C MET A 245 5.90 -16.56 4.00
N GLY A 246 7.10 -16.42 4.59
CA GLY A 246 7.43 -16.98 5.91
C GLY A 246 6.77 -16.26 7.12
N LEU A 247 6.15 -15.11 6.90
CA LEU A 247 5.51 -14.27 7.93
C LEU A 247 3.99 -14.22 7.81
N LEU A 248 3.41 -14.78 6.74
CA LEU A 248 2.04 -14.53 6.32
C LEU A 248 0.99 -14.82 7.41
N LYS A 249 1.15 -15.93 8.14
CA LYS A 249 0.25 -16.28 9.27
C LYS A 249 0.39 -15.30 10.44
N GLU A 250 1.61 -14.87 10.75
CA GLU A 250 1.85 -13.92 11.84
C GLU A 250 1.31 -12.53 11.48
N MET A 251 1.37 -12.14 10.21
CA MET A 251 0.73 -10.92 9.70
C MET A 251 -0.79 -11.00 9.80
N GLN A 252 -1.40 -12.11 9.39
CA GLN A 252 -2.83 -12.35 9.56
C GLN A 252 -3.26 -12.25 11.03
N GLU A 253 -2.48 -12.84 11.94
CA GLU A 253 -2.74 -12.78 13.38
C GLU A 253 -2.54 -11.38 13.98
N ALA A 254 -1.70 -10.53 13.37
CA ALA A 254 -1.63 -9.10 13.73
C ALA A 254 -2.91 -8.37 13.29
N GLY A 255 -3.47 -8.68 12.13
CA GLY A 255 -4.76 -8.17 11.71
C GLY A 255 -4.74 -7.58 10.31
N GLY A 256 -5.75 -6.76 10.03
CA GLY A 256 -6.16 -6.40 8.67
C GLY A 256 -7.19 -7.39 8.13
N ASP A 257 -8.05 -6.91 7.24
CA ASP A 257 -9.15 -7.67 6.65
C ASP A 257 -8.71 -8.40 5.38
N VAL A 258 -7.70 -7.88 4.69
CA VAL A 258 -7.18 -8.45 3.44
C VAL A 258 -5.67 -8.62 3.53
N MET A 259 -5.16 -9.80 3.16
CA MET A 259 -3.72 -10.04 3.10
C MET A 259 -3.18 -9.76 1.70
N GLY A 260 -2.30 -8.77 1.59
CA GLY A 260 -1.59 -8.45 0.36
C GLY A 260 -0.40 -9.38 0.14
N LEU A 261 -0.37 -10.05 -1.01
CA LEU A 261 0.61 -11.07 -1.36
C LEU A 261 1.57 -10.54 -2.43
N ASP A 262 2.87 -10.82 -2.27
CA ASP A 262 3.85 -10.60 -3.31
C ASP A 262 3.88 -11.75 -4.34
N HIS A 263 4.65 -11.55 -5.41
CA HIS A 263 4.72 -12.50 -6.52
C HIS A 263 5.55 -13.76 -6.22
N HIS A 264 6.26 -13.79 -5.10
CA HIS A 264 6.98 -14.98 -4.65
C HIS A 264 6.07 -15.99 -3.94
N THR A 265 4.90 -15.56 -3.48
CA THR A 265 4.01 -16.35 -2.65
C THR A 265 3.00 -17.14 -3.51
N PRO A 266 3.07 -18.49 -3.60
CA PRO A 266 2.12 -19.24 -4.42
C PRO A 266 0.69 -19.07 -3.91
N LEU A 267 -0.24 -18.73 -4.79
CA LEU A 267 -1.63 -18.43 -4.41
C LEU A 267 -2.33 -19.60 -3.70
N PRO A 268 -2.22 -20.87 -4.16
CA PRO A 268 -2.84 -22.00 -3.48
C PRO A 268 -2.32 -22.19 -2.05
N TRP A 269 -1.02 -22.01 -1.85
CA TRP A 269 -0.39 -22.13 -0.54
C TRP A 269 -0.87 -21.02 0.41
N ALA A 270 -0.91 -19.76 -0.06
CA ALA A 270 -1.43 -18.66 0.74
C ALA A 270 -2.90 -18.87 1.13
N ARG A 271 -3.71 -19.38 0.19
CA ARG A 271 -5.12 -19.71 0.37
C ARG A 271 -5.35 -20.84 1.38
N GLU A 272 -4.43 -21.81 1.48
CA GLU A 272 -4.43 -22.83 2.53
C GLU A 272 -4.03 -22.23 3.89
N ALA A 273 -2.92 -21.48 3.92
CA ALA A 273 -2.38 -20.88 5.14
C ALA A 273 -3.33 -19.87 5.80
N LEU A 274 -4.03 -19.07 5.00
CA LEU A 274 -4.91 -17.98 5.46
C LEU A 274 -6.36 -18.39 5.67
N GLY A 275 -6.78 -19.59 5.25
CA GLY A 275 -8.18 -19.98 5.31
C GLY A 275 -9.08 -18.99 4.57
N GLN A 276 -10.14 -18.50 5.21
CA GLN A 276 -11.16 -17.65 4.56
C GLN A 276 -10.76 -16.18 4.40
N THR A 277 -9.60 -15.75 4.90
CA THR A 277 -9.19 -14.35 4.80
C THR A 277 -9.07 -13.91 3.33
N PRO A 278 -9.70 -12.78 2.95
CA PRO A 278 -9.51 -12.17 1.65
C PRO A 278 -8.05 -11.90 1.33
N ILE A 279 -7.70 -11.99 0.05
CA ILE A 279 -6.33 -11.75 -0.42
C ILE A 279 -6.30 -10.72 -1.54
N GLN A 280 -5.17 -10.03 -1.64
CA GLN A 280 -4.84 -9.13 -2.74
C GLN A 280 -3.56 -9.58 -3.44
N GLY A 281 -3.55 -9.58 -4.77
CA GLY A 281 -2.37 -9.92 -5.57
C GLY A 281 -2.65 -10.99 -6.63
N ASN A 282 -1.61 -11.64 -7.19
CA ASN A 282 -0.21 -11.44 -6.84
C ASN A 282 0.73 -11.52 -8.05
N LEU A 283 0.27 -11.07 -9.21
CA LEU A 283 1.01 -11.16 -10.47
C LEU A 283 2.38 -10.47 -10.38
N ASP A 284 3.43 -11.12 -10.89
CA ASP A 284 4.75 -10.50 -11.01
C ASP A 284 4.67 -9.27 -11.96
N PRO A 285 5.04 -8.05 -11.52
CA PRO A 285 5.01 -6.87 -12.38
C PRO A 285 5.86 -7.02 -13.65
N VAL A 286 6.91 -7.86 -13.65
CA VAL A 286 7.77 -8.10 -14.81
C VAL A 286 7.04 -8.85 -15.92
N VAL A 287 6.00 -9.62 -15.61
CA VAL A 287 5.16 -10.29 -16.62
C VAL A 287 4.55 -9.29 -17.61
N LEU A 288 4.34 -8.04 -17.18
CA LEU A 288 3.81 -6.97 -18.05
C LEU A 288 4.77 -6.55 -19.17
N PHE A 289 6.01 -7.03 -19.19
CA PHE A 289 6.95 -6.84 -20.31
C PHE A 289 6.90 -7.99 -21.33
N ALA A 290 6.17 -9.07 -21.04
CA ALA A 290 6.05 -10.21 -21.93
C ALA A 290 4.99 -9.98 -23.04
N PRO A 291 4.97 -10.79 -24.11
CA PRO A 291 3.88 -10.80 -25.09
C PRO A 291 2.52 -11.04 -24.43
N LYS A 292 1.44 -10.53 -25.05
CA LYS A 292 0.07 -10.62 -24.52
C LYS A 292 -0.36 -12.06 -24.22
N GLU A 293 0.10 -13.03 -24.99
CA GLU A 293 -0.20 -14.45 -24.80
C GLU A 293 0.36 -14.97 -23.46
N VAL A 294 1.54 -14.50 -23.06
CA VAL A 294 2.16 -14.83 -21.77
C VAL A 294 1.41 -14.12 -20.64
N ILE A 295 1.06 -12.85 -20.82
CA ILE A 295 0.27 -12.09 -19.84
C ILE A 295 -1.07 -12.80 -19.58
N ARG A 296 -1.80 -13.18 -20.64
CA ARG A 296 -3.06 -13.92 -20.55
C ARG A 296 -2.87 -15.22 -19.77
N ARG A 297 -1.87 -16.02 -20.13
CA ARG A 297 -1.57 -17.29 -19.44
C ARG A 297 -1.35 -17.09 -17.95
N GLU A 298 -0.57 -16.10 -17.53
CA GLU A 298 -0.29 -15.86 -16.11
C GLU A 298 -1.51 -15.32 -15.35
N VAL A 299 -2.31 -14.44 -15.96
CA VAL A 299 -3.58 -13.98 -15.39
C VAL A 299 -4.53 -15.17 -15.20
N GLU A 300 -4.74 -15.97 -16.24
CA GLU A 300 -5.61 -17.15 -16.19
C GLU A 300 -5.13 -18.19 -15.18
N ARG A 301 -3.82 -18.40 -15.06
CA ARG A 301 -3.22 -19.28 -14.04
C ARG A 301 -3.58 -18.81 -12.63
N ILE A 302 -3.37 -17.53 -12.31
CA ILE A 302 -3.70 -16.97 -10.98
C ILE A 302 -5.19 -17.10 -10.68
N LEU A 303 -6.06 -16.83 -11.66
CA LEU A 303 -7.51 -16.99 -11.50
C LEU A 303 -7.90 -18.45 -11.25
N ALA A 304 -7.29 -19.40 -11.98
CA ALA A 304 -7.52 -20.82 -11.80
C ALA A 304 -7.02 -21.31 -10.43
N GLU A 305 -5.85 -20.85 -9.99
CA GLU A 305 -5.27 -21.15 -8.68
C GLU A 305 -6.12 -20.63 -7.52
N ASN A 306 -6.86 -19.52 -7.72
CA ASN A 306 -7.81 -19.03 -6.72
C ASN A 306 -9.03 -19.96 -6.56
N ALA A 307 -9.28 -20.84 -7.54
CA ALA A 307 -10.33 -21.87 -7.53
C ALA A 307 -11.74 -21.35 -7.17
N GLY A 308 -12.09 -20.15 -7.65
CA GLY A 308 -13.40 -19.54 -7.42
C GLY A 308 -13.68 -19.12 -5.97
N ARG A 309 -12.67 -19.10 -5.10
CA ARG A 309 -12.83 -18.69 -3.71
C ARG A 309 -13.12 -17.19 -3.62
N PRO A 310 -14.10 -16.75 -2.81
CA PRO A 310 -14.43 -15.34 -2.67
C PRO A 310 -13.29 -14.56 -1.98
N GLY A 311 -13.38 -13.23 -2.03
CA GLY A 311 -12.37 -12.34 -1.46
C GLY A 311 -11.02 -12.46 -2.15
N HIS A 312 -10.98 -12.26 -3.47
CA HIS A 312 -9.75 -12.08 -4.24
C HIS A 312 -9.78 -10.72 -4.93
N ILE A 313 -8.88 -9.81 -4.53
CA ILE A 313 -8.62 -8.56 -5.23
C ILE A 313 -7.40 -8.82 -6.13
N PHE A 314 -7.59 -8.81 -7.45
CA PHE A 314 -6.48 -9.00 -8.37
C PHE A 314 -5.58 -7.75 -8.32
N ASN A 315 -4.28 -7.98 -8.15
CA ASN A 315 -3.27 -6.93 -8.16
C ASN A 315 -1.94 -7.56 -8.56
N LEU A 316 -0.93 -6.71 -8.76
CA LEU A 316 0.46 -7.14 -8.84
C LEU A 316 0.99 -7.50 -7.44
N GLY A 317 2.06 -8.27 -7.38
CA GLY A 317 2.81 -8.54 -6.15
C GLY A 317 3.76 -7.42 -5.74
N HIS A 318 3.96 -6.41 -6.60
CA HIS A 318 4.69 -5.18 -6.34
C HIS A 318 4.21 -4.09 -7.31
N GLY A 319 4.58 -2.83 -7.10
CA GLY A 319 4.16 -1.74 -7.98
C GLY A 319 4.68 -1.83 -9.42
N ILE A 320 3.90 -1.28 -10.37
CA ILE A 320 4.25 -1.17 -11.79
C ILE A 320 5.63 -0.53 -11.96
N LEU A 321 6.41 -1.09 -12.88
CA LEU A 321 7.78 -0.65 -13.15
C LEU A 321 7.81 0.45 -14.21
N PRO A 322 8.79 1.38 -14.15
CA PRO A 322 9.04 2.29 -15.26
C PRO A 322 9.31 1.50 -16.55
N GLY A 323 8.78 1.98 -17.67
CA GLY A 323 8.93 1.34 -18.98
C GLY A 323 7.93 0.22 -19.27
N THR A 324 7.07 -0.17 -18.32
CA THR A 324 5.97 -1.10 -18.60
C THR A 324 5.03 -0.52 -19.68
N PRO A 325 4.68 -1.27 -20.75
CA PRO A 325 3.74 -0.78 -21.75
C PRO A 325 2.34 -0.59 -21.17
N VAL A 326 1.74 0.60 -21.34
CA VAL A 326 0.41 0.95 -20.81
C VAL A 326 -0.66 0.00 -21.35
N GLU A 327 -0.53 -0.39 -22.62
CA GLU A 327 -1.41 -1.34 -23.30
C GLU A 327 -1.37 -2.73 -22.69
N HIS A 328 -0.26 -3.14 -22.06
CA HIS A 328 -0.18 -4.42 -21.35
C HIS A 328 -0.89 -4.34 -19.99
N VAL A 329 -0.76 -3.22 -19.28
CA VAL A 329 -1.52 -2.99 -18.04
C VAL A 329 -3.02 -2.97 -18.32
N ARG A 330 -3.45 -2.24 -19.37
CA ARG A 330 -4.86 -2.20 -19.80
C ARG A 330 -5.36 -3.59 -20.19
N TYR A 331 -4.55 -4.36 -20.92
CA TYR A 331 -4.91 -5.72 -21.31
C TYR A 331 -5.21 -6.63 -20.12
N VAL A 332 -4.48 -6.51 -19.00
CA VAL A 332 -4.83 -7.25 -17.77
C VAL A 332 -6.21 -6.88 -17.25
N VAL A 333 -6.57 -5.60 -17.25
CA VAL A 333 -7.91 -5.16 -16.82
C VAL A 333 -8.99 -5.71 -17.75
N GLU A 334 -8.77 -5.64 -19.07
CA GLU A 334 -9.68 -6.19 -20.09
C GLU A 334 -9.93 -7.69 -19.84
N LEU A 335 -8.88 -8.49 -19.65
CA LEU A 335 -8.99 -9.93 -19.37
C LEU A 335 -9.84 -10.26 -18.15
N LEU A 336 -9.73 -9.45 -17.09
CA LEU A 336 -10.48 -9.66 -15.86
C LEU A 336 -11.96 -9.27 -16.02
N LYS A 337 -12.24 -8.27 -16.87
CA LYS A 337 -13.59 -7.80 -17.17
C LYS A 337 -14.32 -8.65 -18.22
N GLU A 338 -13.61 -9.22 -19.20
CA GLU A 338 -14.20 -10.16 -20.19
C GLU A 338 -14.94 -11.33 -19.52
N LYS A 339 -14.46 -11.80 -18.37
CA LYS A 339 -15.12 -12.88 -17.60
C LYS A 339 -16.49 -12.51 -17.04
N GLU A 340 -16.82 -11.22 -16.95
CA GLU A 340 -18.14 -10.75 -16.51
C GLU A 340 -19.21 -10.91 -17.61
N GLU A 341 -18.81 -10.86 -18.89
CA GLU A 341 -19.74 -10.95 -20.02
C GLU A 341 -20.02 -12.41 -20.45
N ALA A 342 -19.16 -13.34 -20.04
CA ALA A 342 -19.25 -14.77 -20.38
C ALA A 342 -19.90 -15.65 -19.30
N ALA A 343 -20.26 -15.08 -18.15
CA ALA A 343 -20.94 -15.74 -17.03
C ALA A 343 -22.37 -15.21 -16.88
#